data_AF-A0A956A964-F1
#
_entry.id   AF-A0A956A964-F1
#
_cell.length_a   1.000
_cell.length_b   1.000
_cell.length_c   1.000
_cell.angle_alpha   90.00
_cell.angle_beta   90.00
_cell.angle_gamma   90.00
#
_symmetry.space_group_name_H-M   'P 1'
#
loop_
_entity.id
_entity.type
_entity.pdbx_description
1 polymer ?
#
loop_
_entity_poly.entity_id
_entity_poly.type
_entity_poly.pdbx_seq_one_letter_code
_entity_poly.pdbx_strand_id
1 'polypeptide(L)'
;MKSQRVPCGDDMCTGILDEQGVCGYCGRKYSLPPGVTPIVVDDALPPGDAALHDGIEPESDASDSIALADELEILPTELSDRVPCGDELCTGILDEQGVCGYCGKSFPDLLGR
;
A
#
# COMPACT_ATOMS: atom_id res chain seq x y z
N MET A 1 4.52 18.46 26.50
CA MET A 1 4.54 17.01 26.21
C MET A 1 4.53 16.83 24.71
N LYS A 2 5.42 16.01 24.13
CA LYS A 2 5.46 15.75 22.69
C LYS A 2 4.52 14.59 22.40
N SER A 3 3.33 14.87 21.88
CA SER A 3 2.41 13.83 21.43
C SER A 3 3.02 13.16 20.18
N GLN A 4 3.11 11.83 20.15
CA GLN A 4 3.74 11.08 19.06
C GLN A 4 2.79 9.98 18.57
N ARG A 5 2.66 9.81 17.24
CA ARG A 5 1.88 8.71 16.66
C ARG A 5 2.65 7.41 16.91
N VAL A 6 2.05 6.50 17.68
CA VAL A 6 2.65 5.20 18.01
C VAL A 6 2.08 4.15 17.05
N PRO A 7 2.91 3.56 16.17
CA PRO A 7 2.44 2.52 15.27
C PRO A 7 2.04 1.26 16.04
N CYS A 8 1.15 0.47 15.45
CA CYS A 8 0.83 -0.87 15.92
C CYS A 8 2.10 -1.74 16.00
N GLY A 9 2.19 -2.62 17.00
CA GLY A 9 3.33 -3.52 17.16
C GLY A 9 3.36 -4.71 16.20
N ASP A 10 2.33 -4.88 15.38
CA ASP A 10 2.31 -5.89 14.30
C ASP A 10 2.94 -5.30 13.03
N ASP A 11 3.94 -5.98 12.46
CA ASP A 11 4.60 -5.57 11.21
C ASP A 11 3.66 -5.52 9.99
N MET A 12 2.54 -6.25 10.04
CA MET A 12 1.51 -6.26 8.99
C MET A 12 0.38 -5.24 9.24
N CYS A 13 0.36 -4.58 10.39
CA CYS A 13 -0.70 -3.64 10.75
C CYS A 13 -0.22 -2.20 10.56
N THR A 14 -0.90 -1.45 9.71
CA THR A 14 -0.61 -0.02 9.46
C THR A 14 -1.31 0.93 10.44
N GLY A 15 -2.02 0.38 11.43
CA GLY A 15 -2.79 1.16 12.40
C GLY A 15 -1.95 1.89 13.44
N ILE A 16 -2.57 2.86 14.11
CA ILE A 16 -1.99 3.63 15.22
C ILE A 16 -2.68 3.22 16.53
N LEU A 17 -1.92 3.24 17.63
CA LEU A 17 -2.45 2.97 18.97
C LEU A 17 -3.16 4.20 19.54
N ASP A 18 -4.25 3.99 20.26
CA ASP A 18 -4.92 4.99 21.07
C ASP A 18 -4.29 5.12 22.47
N GLU A 19 -4.80 6.04 23.29
CA GLU A 19 -4.34 6.29 24.66
C GLU A 19 -4.43 5.07 25.61
N GLN A 20 -5.28 4.09 25.28
CA GLN A 20 -5.42 2.84 26.01
C GLN A 20 -4.45 1.75 25.49
N GLY A 21 -3.64 2.09 24.48
CA GLY A 21 -2.72 1.18 23.81
C GLY A 21 -3.44 0.23 22.85
N VAL A 22 -4.65 0.52 22.40
CA VAL A 22 -5.40 -0.32 21.46
C VAL A 22 -5.24 0.22 20.04
N CYS A 23 -4.96 -0.67 19.10
CA CYS A 23 -4.84 -0.29 17.70
C CYS A 23 -6.22 -0.01 17.09
N GLY A 24 -6.42 1.19 16.53
CA GLY A 24 -7.67 1.55 15.86
C GLY A 24 -7.97 0.78 14.58
N TYR A 25 -6.99 0.05 14.02
CA TYR A 25 -7.16 -0.72 12.79
C TYR A 25 -7.44 -2.21 13.07
N CYS A 26 -6.61 -2.86 13.89
CA CYS A 26 -6.74 -4.30 14.16
C CYS A 26 -7.37 -4.63 15.52
N GLY A 27 -7.62 -3.65 16.39
CA GLY A 27 -8.24 -3.82 17.70
C GLY A 27 -7.37 -4.50 18.75
N ARG A 28 -6.10 -4.80 18.44
CA ARG A 28 -5.18 -5.45 19.39
C ARG A 28 -4.66 -4.45 20.42
N LYS A 29 -4.50 -4.93 21.65
CA LYS A 29 -3.98 -4.16 22.78
C LYS A 29 -2.48 -4.39 22.98
N TYR A 30 -1.74 -3.30 23.15
CA TYR A 30 -0.31 -3.27 23.34
C TYR A 30 0.08 -2.59 24.66
N SER A 31 1.19 -3.03 25.24
CA SER A 31 1.76 -2.38 26.41
C SER A 31 2.66 -1.23 25.97
N LEU A 32 2.20 0.00 26.18
CA LEU A 32 2.98 1.19 25.89
C LEU A 32 4.13 1.37 26.90
N PRO A 33 5.33 1.79 26.47
CA PRO A 33 6.42 2.11 27.38
C PRO A 33 6.09 3.36 28.24
N PRO A 34 6.64 3.46 29.46
CA PRO A 34 6.36 4.56 30.36
C PRO A 34 6.77 5.91 29.77
N GLY A 35 5.85 6.87 29.77
CA GLY A 35 6.09 8.24 29.28
C GLY A 35 5.74 8.49 27.82
N VAL A 36 5.20 7.49 27.10
CA VAL A 36 4.70 7.65 25.73
C VAL A 36 3.17 7.75 25.74
N THR A 37 2.65 8.90 25.30
CA THR A 37 1.22 9.12 25.09
C THR A 37 0.94 9.18 23.58
N PRO A 38 0.23 8.20 23.02
CA PRO A 38 -0.13 8.24 21.61
C PRO A 38 -1.10 9.39 21.29
N ILE A 39 -1.01 9.90 20.05
CA ILE A 39 -1.97 10.89 19.54
C ILE A 39 -3.23 10.17 19.09
N VAL A 40 -4.36 10.51 19.69
CA VAL A 40 -5.67 10.25 19.11
C VAL A 40 -5.85 11.14 17.88
N VAL A 41 -5.80 10.53 16.70
CA VAL A 41 -6.37 11.16 15.51
C VAL A 41 -7.85 10.83 15.55
N ASP A 42 -8.66 11.81 15.94
CA ASP A 42 -10.11 11.76 15.79
C ASP A 42 -10.38 11.80 14.28
N ASP A 43 -10.32 10.63 13.64
CA ASP A 43 -10.87 10.44 12.30
C ASP A 43 -12.39 10.41 12.48
N ALA A 44 -12.95 11.60 12.68
CA ALA A 44 -14.37 11.84 12.53
C ALA A 44 -14.71 11.55 11.06
N LEU A 45 -14.94 10.28 10.76
CA LEU A 45 -15.77 9.90 9.63
C LEU A 45 -17.05 10.73 9.77
N PRO A 46 -17.45 11.52 8.76
CA PRO A 46 -18.81 12.04 8.76
C PRO A 46 -19.74 10.83 8.87
N PRO A 47 -20.83 10.91 9.65
CA PRO A 47 -21.85 9.87 9.64
C PRO A 47 -22.47 9.84 8.23
N GLY A 48 -21.89 9.05 7.35
CA GLY A 48 -22.47 8.68 6.08
C GLY A 48 -23.60 7.72 6.38
N ASP A 49 -24.82 8.23 6.32
CA ASP A 49 -26.07 7.52 6.46
C ASP A 49 -26.01 6.05 6.04
N ALA A 50 -26.35 5.20 7.00
CA ALA A 50 -26.88 3.88 6.74
C ALA A 50 -28.19 4.01 5.95
N ALA A 51 -28.09 4.16 4.63
CA ALA A 51 -29.20 4.02 3.71
C ALA A 51 -29.16 2.62 3.10
N LEU A 52 -29.94 1.73 3.73
CA LEU A 52 -30.61 0.55 3.18
C LEU A 52 -30.40 0.33 1.67
N HIS A 53 -29.73 -0.75 1.28
CA HIS A 53 -30.05 -1.43 0.03
C HIS A 53 -30.57 -2.82 0.34
N ASP A 54 -31.89 -2.87 0.31
CA ASP A 54 -32.80 -3.99 0.31
C ASP A 54 -32.56 -4.90 -0.90
N GLY A 55 -32.65 -6.21 -0.70
CA GLY A 55 -33.02 -7.20 -1.71
C GLY A 55 -32.11 -7.36 -2.94
N ILE A 56 -31.15 -8.28 -2.87
CA ILE A 56 -30.71 -9.00 -4.06
C ILE A 56 -30.97 -10.49 -3.82
N GLU A 57 -32.09 -10.96 -4.36
CA GLU A 57 -32.44 -12.38 -4.44
C GLU A 57 -31.43 -13.12 -5.34
N PRO A 58 -30.96 -14.32 -4.98
CA PRO A 58 -30.13 -15.12 -5.86
C PRO A 58 -31.04 -15.85 -6.87
N GLU A 59 -31.29 -15.21 -8.01
CA GLU A 59 -31.98 -15.87 -9.12
C GLU A 59 -30.95 -16.61 -9.99
N SER A 60 -30.94 -17.91 -9.79
CA SER A 60 -30.25 -18.91 -10.61
C SER A 60 -30.78 -18.97 -12.06
N ASP A 61 -29.86 -19.35 -12.96
CA ASP A 61 -30.08 -20.05 -14.24
C ASP A 61 -30.23 -19.21 -15.52
N ALA A 62 -29.15 -19.16 -16.30
CA ALA A 62 -29.21 -19.46 -17.73
C ALA A 62 -27.79 -19.72 -18.29
N SER A 63 -27.62 -20.90 -18.90
CA SER A 63 -26.50 -21.24 -19.79
C SER A 63 -26.26 -20.13 -20.82
N ASP A 64 -25.01 -19.68 -20.98
CA ASP A 64 -24.55 -19.17 -22.27
C ASP A 64 -23.12 -19.64 -22.55
N SER A 65 -23.01 -20.54 -23.51
CA SER A 65 -21.77 -21.10 -23.98
C SER A 65 -21.14 -20.14 -24.99
N ILE A 66 -20.26 -19.25 -24.55
CA ILE A 66 -19.37 -18.53 -25.47
C ILE A 66 -18.02 -19.25 -25.54
N ALA A 67 -17.91 -20.13 -26.55
CA ALA A 67 -16.61 -20.52 -27.08
C ALA A 67 -16.02 -19.29 -27.80
N LEU A 68 -15.01 -18.66 -27.21
CA LEU A 68 -14.15 -17.73 -27.92
C LEU A 68 -12.72 -18.28 -27.90
N ALA A 69 -12.39 -18.87 -29.06
CA ALA A 69 -11.06 -19.04 -29.60
C ALA A 69 -10.28 -17.72 -29.46
N ASP A 70 -9.04 -17.81 -28.97
CA ASP A 70 -7.83 -17.72 -29.80
C ASP A 70 -7.49 -16.26 -30.14
N GLU A 71 -6.19 -15.93 -30.00
CA GLU A 71 -5.57 -14.62 -30.25
C GLU A 71 -5.65 -13.60 -29.11
N LEU A 72 -4.88 -13.88 -28.04
CA LEU A 72 -4.38 -12.83 -27.16
C LEU A 72 -3.34 -12.02 -27.98
N GLU A 73 -3.79 -11.04 -28.76
CA GLU A 73 -2.94 -9.98 -29.31
C GLU A 73 -2.19 -9.35 -28.14
N ILE A 74 -0.91 -9.70 -28.01
CA ILE A 74 0.02 -9.05 -27.10
C ILE A 74 0.21 -7.63 -27.66
N LEU A 75 -0.66 -6.71 -27.24
CA LEU A 75 -0.42 -5.28 -27.41
C LEU A 75 1.00 -5.02 -26.88
N PRO A 76 1.92 -4.42 -27.66
CA PRO A 76 3.25 -4.11 -27.21
C PRO A 76 3.10 -3.15 -26.03
N THR A 77 3.10 -3.73 -24.84
CA THR A 77 2.99 -3.00 -23.61
C THR A 77 4.36 -2.33 -23.52
N GLU A 78 4.39 -1.01 -23.63
CA GLU A 78 5.55 -0.11 -23.53
C GLU A 78 6.31 -0.34 -22.20
N LEU A 79 6.95 -1.50 -22.05
CA LEU A 79 7.72 -1.92 -20.88
C LEU A 79 9.24 -1.72 -21.09
N SER A 80 9.65 -1.15 -22.23
CA SER A 80 10.97 -1.48 -22.79
C SER A 80 12.21 -0.79 -22.23
N ASP A 81 12.17 0.25 -21.38
CA ASP A 81 13.42 0.95 -21.04
C ASP A 81 13.55 1.38 -19.57
N ARG A 82 12.97 0.61 -18.64
CA ARG A 82 13.19 0.86 -17.20
C ARG A 82 14.52 0.24 -16.76
N VAL A 83 15.57 1.06 -16.69
CA VAL A 83 16.89 0.62 -16.22
C VAL A 83 16.93 0.63 -14.68
N PRO A 84 17.16 -0.51 -14.02
CA PRO A 84 17.27 -0.56 -12.56
C PRO A 84 18.55 0.16 -12.08
N CYS A 85 18.51 0.68 -10.85
CA CYS A 85 19.70 1.21 -10.19
C CYS A 85 20.77 0.12 -10.07
N GLY A 86 22.03 0.43 -10.37
CA GLY A 86 23.14 -0.53 -10.25
C GLY A 86 23.59 -0.80 -8.81
N ASP A 87 22.85 -0.32 -7.81
CA ASP A 87 23.11 -0.59 -6.40
C ASP A 87 22.20 -1.75 -5.98
N GLU A 88 22.78 -2.86 -5.54
CA GLU A 88 22.06 -4.10 -5.20
C GLU A 88 21.09 -3.94 -4.01
N LEU A 89 21.24 -2.89 -3.22
CA LEU A 89 20.36 -2.56 -2.10
C LEU A 89 19.29 -1.53 -2.49
N CYS A 90 19.35 -0.97 -3.70
CA CYS A 90 18.45 0.07 -4.16
C CYS A 90 17.42 -0.51 -5.15
N THR A 91 16.14 -0.39 -4.83
CA THR A 91 15.03 -0.83 -5.70
C THR A 91 14.58 0.25 -6.68
N GLY A 92 15.37 1.31 -6.84
CA GLY A 92 15.02 2.45 -7.69
C GLY A 92 15.29 2.21 -9.18
N ILE A 93 14.69 3.05 -10.02
CA ILE A 93 14.86 3.05 -11.48
C ILE A 93 15.58 4.34 -11.87
N LEU A 94 16.43 4.27 -12.88
CA LEU A 94 17.10 5.42 -13.46
C LEU A 94 16.13 6.23 -14.32
N ASP A 95 16.21 7.55 -14.19
CA ASP A 95 15.55 8.47 -15.09
C ASP A 95 16.34 8.62 -16.43
N GLU A 96 15.81 9.45 -17.32
CA GLU A 96 16.44 9.76 -18.62
C GLU A 96 17.82 10.44 -18.47
N GLN A 97 18.13 10.98 -17.29
CA GLN A 97 19.43 11.56 -16.95
C GLN A 97 20.40 10.51 -16.39
N GLY A 98 19.96 9.25 -16.27
CA GLY A 98 20.73 8.16 -15.69
C GLY A 98 20.88 8.26 -14.18
N VAL A 99 19.98 8.98 -13.51
CA VAL A 99 19.98 9.17 -12.05
C VAL A 99 18.85 8.34 -11.42
N CYS A 100 19.17 7.63 -10.34
CA CYS A 100 18.19 6.86 -9.62
C CYS A 100 17.20 7.78 -8.88
N GLY A 101 15.90 7.64 -9.16
CA GLY A 101 14.86 8.41 -8.48
C GLY A 101 14.68 8.08 -6.99
N TYR A 102 15.31 7.02 -6.49
CA TYR A 102 15.22 6.60 -5.09
C TYR A 102 16.43 7.04 -4.27
N CYS A 103 17.64 6.76 -4.75
CA CYS A 103 18.88 7.06 -4.01
C CYS A 103 19.68 8.23 -4.57
N GLY A 104 19.30 8.80 -5.73
CA GLY A 104 19.99 9.93 -6.37
C GLY A 104 21.35 9.60 -6.99
N LYS A 105 21.76 8.32 -7.01
CA LYS A 105 23.04 7.90 -7.62
C LYS A 105 22.93 7.87 -9.14
N SER A 106 23.99 8.29 -9.82
CA SER A 106 24.08 8.24 -11.27
C SER A 106 24.75 6.95 -11.76
N PHE A 107 24.29 6.42 -12.88
CA PHE A 107 24.81 5.20 -13.51
C PHE A 107 26.33 5.21 -13.85
N PRO A 108 26.99 6.31 -14.25
CA PRO A 108 28.43 6.27 -14.55
C PRO A 108 29.32 5.95 -13.33
N ASP A 109 28.83 6.10 -12.10
CA ASP A 109 29.58 5.76 -10.88
C ASP A 109 29.58 4.24 -10.58
N LEU A 110 28.65 3.49 -11.20
CA LEU A 110 28.40 2.07 -10.90
C LEU A 110 29.08 1.10 -11.90
N LEU A 111 29.64 1.61 -13.00
CA LEU A 111 30.36 0.84 -14.03
C LEU A 111 31.89 0.99 -13.99
N GLY A 112 32.43 1.74 -13.01
CA GLY A 112 33.85 2.07 -12.89
C GLY A 112 34.67 1.17 -11.96
N ARG A 113 34.47 -0.17 -11.99
CA ARG A 113 35.34 -1.14 -11.30
C ARG A 113 35.80 -2.26 -12.22
#